data_AF-A0A935V1L5-F1
#
_entry.id   AF-A0A935V1L5-F1
#
_cell.length_a   1.000
_cell.length_b   1.000
_cell.length_c   1.000
_cell.angle_alpha   90.00
_cell.angle_beta   90.00
_cell.angle_gamma   90.00
#
_symmetry.space_group_name_H-M   'P 1'
#
loop_
_entity.id
_entity.type
_entity.pdbx_description
1 polymer ?
#
loop_
_entity_poly.entity_id
_entity_poly.type
_entity_poly.pdbx_seq_one_letter_code
_entity_poly.pdbx_strand_id
1 'polypeptide(L)'
;MPIVGSAALFGLMHLTPGHAAAAFVSGLGLGWMRAVTGSVWPGVVAHALNNLVWWWIASAGAPPSPSPGPEILALCAAAWILAIRQWPTGSSVCVKSEPF
;
A
#
# COMPACT_ATOMS: atom_id res chain seq x y z
N MET A 1 -12.40 -1.10 -11.48
CA MET A 1 -11.86 0.21 -11.06
C MET A 1 -10.42 0.30 -11.53
N PRO A 2 -10.02 1.37 -12.23
CA PRO A 2 -8.62 1.57 -12.58
C PRO A 2 -7.80 1.74 -11.30
N ILE A 3 -6.74 0.92 -11.12
CA ILE A 3 -5.88 0.89 -9.93
C ILE A 3 -5.39 2.30 -9.55
N VAL A 4 -5.01 3.10 -10.55
CA VAL A 4 -4.54 4.47 -10.37
C VAL A 4 -5.64 5.37 -9.81
N GLY A 5 -6.87 5.25 -10.30
CA GLY A 5 -8.00 6.06 -9.84
C GLY A 5 -8.37 5.77 -8.38
N SER A 6 -8.44 4.49 -8.00
CA SER A 6 -8.68 4.12 -6.61
C SER A 6 -7.52 4.48 -5.69
N ALA A 7 -6.27 4.36 -6.15
CA ALA A 7 -5.09 4.79 -5.39
C ALA A 7 -5.07 6.32 -5.18
N ALA A 8 -5.42 7.09 -6.22
CA ALA A 8 -5.49 8.56 -6.13
C ALA A 8 -6.55 9.01 -5.12
N LEU A 9 -7.76 8.44 -5.18
CA LEU A 9 -8.80 8.73 -4.20
C LEU A 9 -8.35 8.36 -2.78
N PHE A 10 -7.72 7.20 -2.61
CA PHE A 10 -7.20 6.77 -1.31
C PHE A 10 -6.14 7.73 -0.75
N GLY A 11 -5.21 8.20 -1.58
CA GLY A 11 -4.24 9.23 -1.20
C GLY A 11 -4.89 10.55 -0.79
N LEU A 12 -5.86 11.03 -1.57
CA LEU A 12 -6.56 12.29 -1.30
C LEU A 12 -7.30 12.28 0.05
N MET A 13 -7.83 11.13 0.47
CA MET A 13 -8.52 10.99 1.75
C MET A 13 -7.62 11.12 3.00
N HIS A 14 -6.29 11.16 2.83
CA HIS A 14 -5.35 11.30 3.96
C HIS A 14 -5.05 12.76 4.34
N LEU A 15 -5.62 13.74 3.60
CA LEU A 15 -5.70 15.18 3.92
C LEU A 15 -4.40 15.91 4.31
N THR A 16 -3.26 15.24 4.23
CA THR A 16 -1.94 15.75 4.58
C THR A 16 -0.99 15.36 3.45
N PRO A 17 -0.26 16.31 2.83
CA PRO A 17 0.52 16.02 1.62
C PRO A 17 1.51 14.87 1.76
N GLY A 18 2.18 14.77 2.91
CA GLY A 18 3.14 13.69 3.20
C GLY A 18 2.49 12.30 3.25
N HIS A 19 1.41 12.15 4.02
CA HIS A 19 0.71 10.86 4.09
C HIS A 19 -0.09 10.56 2.83
N ALA A 20 -0.59 11.57 2.11
CA ALA A 20 -1.30 11.40 0.85
C ALA A 20 -0.41 10.74 -0.22
N ALA A 21 0.85 11.17 -0.33
CA ALA A 21 1.81 10.57 -1.25
C ALA A 21 2.12 9.10 -0.88
N ALA A 22 2.37 8.82 0.40
CA ALA A 22 2.62 7.45 0.87
C ALA A 22 1.39 6.53 0.72
N ALA A 23 0.19 7.07 0.97
CA ALA A 23 -1.08 6.37 0.79
C ALA A 23 -1.35 6.09 -0.69
N PHE A 24 -1.03 7.03 -1.60
CA PHE A 24 -1.13 6.79 -3.05
C PHE A 24 -0.24 5.62 -3.49
N VAL A 25 1.05 5.63 -3.12
CA VAL A 25 1.98 4.53 -3.43
C VAL A 25 1.49 3.21 -2.83
N SER A 26 0.98 3.25 -1.61
CA SER A 26 0.41 2.06 -0.99
C SER A 26 -0.85 1.56 -1.71
N GLY A 27 -1.71 2.46 -2.17
CA GLY A 27 -2.88 2.15 -2.98
C GLY A 27 -2.52 1.46 -4.31
N LEU A 28 -1.42 1.86 -4.95
CA LEU A 28 -0.91 1.16 -6.13
C LEU A 28 -0.47 -0.27 -5.80
N GLY A 29 0.25 -0.46 -4.70
CA GLY A 29 0.68 -1.79 -4.24
C GLY A 29 -0.49 -2.72 -3.86
N LEU A 30 -1.49 -2.19 -3.16
CA LEU A 30 -2.73 -2.92 -2.84
C LEU A 30 -3.51 -3.30 -4.12
N GLY A 31 -3.58 -2.39 -5.09
CA GLY A 31 -4.19 -2.65 -6.39
C GLY A 31 -3.43 -3.69 -7.20
N TRP A 32 -2.10 -3.65 -7.17
CA TRP A 32 -1.24 -4.68 -7.75
C TRP A 32 -1.50 -6.05 -7.12
N MET A 33 -1.58 -6.15 -5.78
CA MET A 33 -1.92 -7.42 -5.13
C MET A 33 -3.30 -7.94 -5.53
N ARG A 34 -4.32 -7.08 -5.66
CA ARG A 34 -5.62 -7.51 -6.20
C ARG A 34 -5.48 -8.05 -7.63
N ALA A 35 -4.69 -7.39 -8.47
CA ALA A 35 -4.47 -7.80 -9.85
C ALA A 35 -3.74 -9.15 -9.96
N VAL A 36 -2.71 -9.38 -9.13
CA VAL A 36 -1.95 -10.64 -9.16
C VAL A 36 -2.57 -11.77 -8.35
N THR A 37 -3.47 -11.49 -7.39
CA THR A 37 -4.14 -12.54 -6.58
C THR A 37 -5.57 -12.86 -7.03
N GLY A 38 -6.21 -11.95 -7.77
CA GLY A 38 -7.65 -11.99 -8.05
C GLY A 38 -8.54 -11.68 -6.84
N SER A 39 -7.98 -11.49 -5.63
CA SER A 39 -8.71 -11.31 -4.38
C SER A 39 -8.38 -9.98 -3.71
N VAL A 40 -9.35 -9.36 -3.05
CA VAL A 40 -9.11 -8.13 -2.25
C VAL A 40 -8.51 -8.44 -0.89
N TRP A 41 -8.70 -9.66 -0.38
CA TRP A 41 -8.33 -10.03 0.99
C TRP A 41 -6.84 -9.89 1.29
N PRO A 42 -5.91 -10.29 0.40
CA PRO A 42 -4.48 -10.01 0.60
C PRO A 42 -4.19 -8.51 0.78
N GLY A 43 -4.88 -7.66 0.03
CA GLY A 43 -4.85 -6.19 0.18
C GLY A 43 -5.38 -5.72 1.53
N VAL A 44 -6.54 -6.22 1.95
CA VAL A 44 -7.15 -5.86 3.24
C VAL A 44 -6.22 -6.23 4.39
N VAL A 45 -5.62 -7.43 4.37
CA VAL A 45 -4.70 -7.89 5.42
C VAL A 45 -3.44 -7.01 5.44
N ALA A 46 -2.82 -6.74 4.29
CA ALA A 46 -1.64 -5.88 4.23
C ALA A 46 -1.93 -4.46 4.76
N HIS A 47 -3.09 -3.89 4.41
CA HIS A 47 -3.49 -2.58 4.91
C HIS A 47 -3.74 -2.59 6.43
N ALA A 48 -4.42 -3.61 6.96
CA ALA A 48 -4.64 -3.77 8.38
C ALA A 48 -3.31 -3.90 9.16
N LEU A 49 -2.37 -4.68 8.64
CA LEU A 49 -1.02 -4.81 9.23
C LEU A 49 -0.26 -3.48 9.21
N ASN A 50 -0.33 -2.72 8.11
CA ASN A 50 0.25 -1.38 8.06
C ASN A 50 -0.32 -0.48 9.17
N ASN A 51 -1.64 -0.48 9.35
CA ASN A 51 -2.28 0.33 10.40
C ASN A 51 -1.87 -0.12 11.80
N LEU A 52 -1.73 -1.44 12.02
CA LEU A 52 -1.25 -1.99 13.29
C LEU A 52 0.18 -1.56 13.61
N VAL A 53 1.07 -1.58 12.61
CA VAL A 53 2.47 -1.13 12.77
C VAL A 53 2.52 0.36 13.15
N TRP A 54 1.76 1.21 12.46
CA TRP A 54 1.70 2.64 12.78
C TRP A 54 1.11 2.92 14.15
N TRP A 55 0.04 2.20 14.53
CA TRP A 55 -0.53 2.29 15.86
C TRP A 55 0.47 1.84 16.94
N TRP A 56 1.23 0.77 16.69
CA TRP A 56 2.25 0.29 17.61
C TRP A 56 3.40 1.31 17.78
N ILE A 57 3.90 1.89 16.68
CA ILE A 57 4.93 2.95 16.73
C ILE A 57 4.42 4.16 17.53
N ALA A 58 3.18 4.58 17.29
CA ALA A 58 2.57 5.69 18.00
C ALA A 58 2.38 5.39 19.50
N SER A 59 2.01 4.16 19.86
CA SER A 59 1.83 3.74 21.26
C SER A 59 3.15 3.50 22.01
N ALA A 60 4.26 3.26 21.30
CA ALA A 60 5.59 3.12 21.89
C ALA A 60 6.22 4.43 22.40
N GLY A 61 5.52 5.57 22.30
CA GLY A 61 6.01 6.87 22.76
C GLY A 61 7.14 7.45 21.90
N ALA A 62 7.30 6.96 20.67
CA ALA A 62 8.26 7.53 19.73
C ALA A 62 7.88 9.00 19.46
N PRO A 63 8.82 9.96 19.59
CA PRO A 63 8.54 11.34 19.28
C PRO A 63 8.08 11.44 17.81
N PRO A 64 7.06 12.26 17.51
CA PRO A 64 6.65 12.46 16.13
C PRO A 64 7.84 12.96 15.31
N SER A 65 8.17 12.27 14.21
CA SER A 65 9.19 12.74 13.27
C SER A 65 8.78 14.14 12.77
N PRO A 66 9.70 15.11 12.67
CA PRO A 66 9.39 16.47 12.24
C PRO A 66 8.94 16.55 10.77
N SER A 67 9.19 15.52 9.96
CA SER A 67 8.80 15.49 8.55
C SER A 67 8.42 14.06 8.10
N PRO A 68 7.27 13.52 8.52
CA PRO A 68 6.87 12.15 8.19
C PRO A 68 6.59 11.95 6.69
N GLY A 69 6.67 12.97 5.84
CA GLY A 69 6.37 12.86 4.41
C GLY A 69 7.31 11.96 3.62
N PRO A 70 8.57 12.38 3.37
CA PRO A 70 9.48 11.64 2.48
C PRO A 70 9.94 10.30 3.06
N GLU A 71 10.12 10.20 4.38
CA GLU A 71 10.56 8.97 5.05
C GLU A 71 9.51 7.87 4.94
N ILE A 72 8.24 8.18 5.25
CA ILE A 72 7.14 7.22 5.15
C ILE A 72 6.92 6.81 3.70
N LEU A 73 6.98 7.78 2.77
CA LEU A 73 6.88 7.48 1.34
C LEU A 73 7.97 6.49 0.89
N ALA A 74 9.23 6.74 1.28
CA ALA A 74 10.35 5.87 0.93
C ALA A 74 10.19 4.46 1.52
N LEU A 75 9.74 4.35 2.78
CA LEU A 75 9.47 3.05 3.43
C LEU A 75 8.35 2.28 2.73
N CYS A 76 7.23 2.94 2.42
CA CYS A 76 6.13 2.34 1.68
C CYS A 76 6.57 1.89 0.28
N ALA A 77 7.31 2.73 -0.45
CA ALA A 77 7.82 2.40 -1.78
C ALA A 77 8.77 1.19 -1.72
N ALA A 78 9.72 1.18 -0.79
CA ALA A 78 10.65 0.08 -0.60
C ALA A 78 9.92 -1.23 -0.25
N ALA A 79 8.93 -1.19 0.65
CA ALA A 79 8.13 -2.36 1.02
C ALA A 79 7.43 -2.97 -0.20
N TRP A 80 6.82 -2.14 -1.06
CA TRP A 80 6.16 -2.63 -2.28
C TRP A 80 7.14 -3.12 -3.34
N ILE A 81 8.27 -2.46 -3.53
CA ILE A 81 9.32 -2.93 -4.45
C ILE A 81 9.83 -4.31 -4.02
N LEU A 82 10.10 -4.49 -2.72
CA LEU A 82 10.53 -5.78 -2.17
C LEU A 82 9.44 -6.84 -2.32
N ALA A 83 8.18 -6.50 -2.01
CA ALA A 83 7.04 -7.39 -2.18
C ALA A 83 6.86 -7.86 -3.64
N ILE A 84 7.03 -6.96 -4.60
CA ILE A 84 6.98 -7.28 -6.03
C ILE A 84 8.17 -8.14 -6.43
N ARG A 85 9.38 -7.80 -5.99
CA ARG A 85 10.61 -8.53 -6.33
C ARG A 85 10.61 -9.96 -5.79
N GLN A 86 10.06 -10.17 -4.60
CA GLN A 86 9.97 -11.49 -3.98
C GLN A 86 8.74 -12.28 -4.41
N TRP A 87 7.87 -11.70 -5.26
CA TRP A 87 6.68 -12.39 -5.74
C TRP A 87 7.07 -13.59 -6.61
N PRO A 88 6.60 -14.82 -6.32
CA PRO A 88 6.95 -15.99 -7.10
C PRO A 88 6.47 -15.86 -8.54
N THR A 89 7.42 -15.79 -9.48
CA THR A 89 7.13 -15.64 -10.93
C THR A 89 6.46 -16.87 -11.55
N GLY A 90 6.38 -17.99 -10.83
CA GLY A 90 5.72 -19.23 -11.24
C GLY A 90 4.36 -19.50 -10.59
N SER A 91 3.86 -18.60 -9.72
CA SER A 91 2.53 -18.79 -9.14
C SER A 91 1.49 -18.66 -10.24
N SER A 92 0.80 -19.75 -10.56
CA SER A 92 -0.27 -19.86 -11.58
C SER A 92 -1.52 -19.06 -11.22
N VAL A 93 -1.36 -17.91 -10.56
CA VAL A 93 -2.45 -17.02 -10.27
C VAL A 93 -2.80 -16.34 -11.57
N CYS A 94 -3.74 -16.97 -12.26
CA CYS A 94 -4.41 -16.46 -13.43
C CYS A 94 -4.80 -15.01 -13.12
N VAL A 95 -4.11 -14.05 -13.75
CA VAL A 95 -4.58 -12.67 -13.83
C VAL A 95 -5.92 -12.79 -14.53
N LYS A 96 -7.00 -12.92 -13.76
CA LYS A 96 -8.35 -12.91 -14.31
C LYS A 96 -8.48 -11.52 -14.91
N SER A 97 -8.34 -11.46 -16.23
CA SER A 97 -8.82 -10.35 -17.03
C SER A 97 -10.32 -10.28 -16.81
N GLU A 98 -10.75 -9.60 -15.74
CA GLU A 98 -12.15 -9.26 -15.60
C GLU A 98 -12.49 -8.36 -16.80
N PRO A 99 -13.47 -8.74 -17.63
CA PRO A 99 -13.97 -7.85 -18.65
C PRO A 99 -14.63 -6.69 -17.90
N PHE A 100 -14.09 -5.49 -18.07
CA PHE A 100 -14.88 -4.28 -17.85
C PHE A 100 -15.81 -4.10 -19.04
#